data_AF-A0A1S1PAC7-F1
#
_entry.id   AF-A0A1S1PAC7-F1
#
_cell.length_a   1.000
_cell.length_b   1.000
_cell.length_c   1.000
_cell.angle_alpha   90.00
_cell.angle_beta   90.00
_cell.angle_gamma   90.00
#
_symmetry.space_group_name_H-M   'P 1'
#
loop_
_entity.id
_entity.type
_entity.pdbx_description
1 polymer ?
#
loop_
_entity_poly.entity_id
_entity_poly.type
_entity_poly.pdbx_seq_one_letter_code
_entity_poly.pdbx_strand_id
1 'polypeptide(L)'
;MDMLLAEHDLAMEGRTHVIVHRQHNYVDILVEVGDDLILLIEDKIHAGIHGDQLKRYKDRVAEAFPGRHIAPIFLKTSDQSRYDKVDQAGFKRVGRDKLLSFLRPACAKTDHPILHDFVAVLVEMETAVQSFRSVPPTAWAGSWPWIGLYTRLQAEFDDLDWDYVSNPSGGFLGAWWNRRSWTNPETGRAHNVYLQIEQGPACFKIAVEDGADKVGPRDAWRSTLINMAERNEKTIRPPRRLASGTWMTVARLEPDDWMKLGTNGLLDLEATISCLRAAMELVDGAVRDVRDSLPQS
;
A
#
# COMPACT_ATOMS: atom_id res chain seq x y z
N MET A 1 20.86 17.26 -8.01
CA MET A 1 21.72 16.83 -6.88
C MET A 1 21.17 17.35 -5.57
N ASP A 2 21.00 18.67 -5.43
CA ASP A 2 20.49 19.29 -4.19
C ASP A 2 19.20 18.66 -3.64
N MET A 3 18.22 18.34 -4.50
CA MET A 3 16.98 17.68 -4.06
C MET A 3 17.22 16.33 -3.36
N LEU A 4 18.17 15.52 -3.85
CA LEU A 4 18.47 14.21 -3.27
C LEU A 4 19.32 14.34 -2.00
N LEU A 5 20.21 15.34 -1.95
CA LEU A 5 21.03 15.61 -0.78
C LEU A 5 20.21 16.17 0.39
N ALA A 6 19.22 17.01 0.09
CA ALA A 6 18.33 17.59 1.08
C ALA A 6 17.54 16.54 1.89
N GLU A 7 17.34 15.32 1.35
CA GLU A 7 16.72 14.22 2.10
C GLU A 7 17.52 13.78 3.34
N HIS A 8 18.82 14.09 3.33
CA HIS A 8 19.77 13.81 4.39
C HIS A 8 20.29 15.09 5.06
N ASP A 9 19.61 16.23 4.86
CA ASP A 9 20.05 17.54 5.36
C ASP A 9 21.44 17.95 4.84
N LEU A 10 21.77 17.57 3.60
CA LEU A 10 23.02 17.89 2.90
C LEU A 10 22.76 18.82 1.71
N ALA A 11 23.82 19.49 1.23
CA ALA A 11 23.75 20.43 0.10
C ALA A 11 24.97 20.31 -0.83
N MET A 12 24.89 20.83 -2.04
CA MET A 12 26.06 20.93 -2.93
C MET A 12 27.06 22.01 -2.53
N GLU A 13 26.70 22.93 -1.64
CA GLU A 13 27.54 24.07 -1.28
C GLU A 13 28.93 23.63 -0.80
N GLY A 14 29.99 24.23 -1.35
CA GLY A 14 31.37 23.88 -1.07
C GLY A 14 31.92 22.63 -1.79
N ARG A 15 31.09 21.84 -2.48
CA ARG A 15 31.52 20.64 -3.23
C ARG A 15 31.71 20.98 -4.70
N THR A 16 32.93 20.78 -5.20
CA THR A 16 33.36 21.32 -6.52
C THR A 16 33.29 20.33 -7.67
N HIS A 17 33.10 19.04 -7.39
CA HIS A 17 33.05 18.00 -8.43
C HIS A 17 31.98 16.94 -8.14
N VAL A 18 31.51 16.31 -9.21
CA VAL A 18 30.53 15.22 -9.18
C VAL A 18 30.99 14.14 -10.16
N ILE A 19 31.14 12.91 -9.67
CA ILE A 19 31.52 11.76 -10.50
C ILE A 19 30.40 10.72 -10.40
N VAL A 20 29.76 10.40 -11.53
CA VAL A 20 28.63 9.47 -11.59
C VAL A 20 29.10 8.11 -12.08
N HIS A 21 28.85 7.09 -11.27
CA HIS A 21 29.09 5.68 -11.58
C HIS A 21 27.75 4.96 -11.77
N ARG A 22 27.62 4.18 -12.85
CA ARG A 22 26.45 3.35 -13.11
C ARG A 22 26.77 1.89 -12.83
N GLN A 23 25.86 1.16 -12.20
CA GLN A 23 25.98 -0.27 -11.92
C GLN A 23 27.30 -0.64 -11.20
N HIS A 24 27.75 0.22 -10.30
CA HIS A 24 29.00 0.03 -9.55
C HIS A 24 28.71 -0.62 -8.20
N ASN A 25 29.49 -1.64 -7.82
CA ASN A 25 29.29 -2.37 -6.55
C ASN A 25 27.88 -2.93 -6.34
N TYR A 26 27.21 -3.34 -7.42
CA TYR A 26 25.83 -3.87 -7.44
C TYR A 26 24.74 -2.84 -7.09
N VAL A 27 25.09 -1.56 -7.08
CA VAL A 27 24.17 -0.44 -6.91
C VAL A 27 23.84 0.15 -8.27
N ASP A 28 22.59 0.53 -8.50
CA ASP A 28 22.13 1.11 -9.76
C ASP A 28 22.89 2.39 -10.13
N ILE A 29 22.97 3.36 -9.20
CA ILE A 29 23.72 4.61 -9.39
C ILE A 29 24.47 4.97 -8.11
N LEU A 30 25.78 5.24 -8.23
CA LEU A 30 26.62 5.77 -7.16
C LEU A 30 27.20 7.09 -7.63
N VAL A 31 27.14 8.12 -6.80
CA VAL A 31 27.66 9.44 -7.14
C VAL A 31 28.62 9.91 -6.06
N GLU A 32 29.86 10.16 -6.45
CA GLU A 32 30.81 10.88 -5.60
C GLU A 32 30.53 12.37 -5.72
N VAL A 33 30.34 13.04 -4.58
CA VAL A 33 30.04 14.47 -4.51
C VAL A 33 31.12 15.14 -3.66
N GLY A 34 32.04 15.84 -4.29
CA GLY A 34 33.22 16.35 -3.62
C GLY A 34 34.08 15.24 -2.99
N ASP A 35 34.86 15.63 -1.99
CA ASP A 35 35.83 14.73 -1.36
C ASP A 35 35.27 13.89 -0.20
N ASP A 36 34.08 14.23 0.29
CA ASP A 36 33.56 13.77 1.57
C ASP A 36 32.26 12.97 1.49
N LEU A 37 31.57 12.97 0.34
CA LEU A 37 30.19 12.48 0.24
C LEU A 37 29.99 11.50 -0.91
N ILE A 38 29.28 10.40 -0.60
CA ILE A 38 28.75 9.44 -1.56
C ILE A 38 27.23 9.47 -1.52
N LEU A 39 26.60 9.78 -2.65
CA LEU A 39 25.17 9.57 -2.85
C LEU A 39 24.95 8.17 -3.47
N LEU A 40 24.29 7.32 -2.71
CA LEU A 40 23.98 5.93 -3.07
C LEU A 40 22.53 5.87 -3.52
N ILE A 41 22.22 5.62 -4.80
CA ILE A 41 20.85 5.56 -5.31
C ILE A 41 20.53 4.14 -5.77
N GLU A 42 19.60 3.51 -5.09
CA GLU A 42 18.96 2.27 -5.52
C GLU A 42 17.66 2.62 -6.25
N ASP A 43 17.51 2.17 -7.49
CA ASP A 43 16.30 2.38 -8.28
C ASP A 43 15.48 1.09 -8.34
N LYS A 44 14.16 1.22 -8.11
CA LYS A 44 13.22 0.12 -8.27
C LYS A 44 11.99 0.58 -9.02
N ILE A 45 11.67 -0.15 -10.09
CA ILE A 45 10.45 0.09 -10.86
C ILE A 45 9.27 -0.68 -10.24
N HIS A 46 9.37 -2.00 -10.01
CA HIS A 46 8.24 -2.81 -9.47
C HIS A 46 8.61 -3.64 -8.24
N ALA A 47 9.79 -4.26 -8.24
CA ALA A 47 10.17 -5.20 -7.18
C ALA A 47 10.25 -4.54 -5.79
N GLY A 48 9.87 -5.31 -4.77
CA GLY A 48 10.09 -4.98 -3.37
C GLY A 48 11.52 -5.29 -2.92
N ILE A 49 11.82 -4.98 -1.66
CA ILE A 49 13.11 -5.29 -1.04
C ILE A 49 13.03 -6.65 -0.35
N HIS A 50 14.00 -7.51 -0.64
CA HIS A 50 14.10 -8.84 -0.06
C HIS A 50 15.34 -8.96 0.84
N GLY A 51 15.13 -9.52 2.04
CA GLY A 51 16.19 -9.72 3.04
C GLY A 51 16.97 -8.45 3.38
N ASP A 52 18.28 -8.60 3.51
CA ASP A 52 19.21 -7.55 3.94
C ASP A 52 19.89 -6.81 2.76
N GLN A 53 19.25 -6.78 1.59
CA GLN A 53 19.86 -6.25 0.35
C GLN A 53 20.39 -4.81 0.51
N LEU A 54 19.56 -3.91 1.03
CA LEU A 54 19.92 -2.49 1.21
C LEU A 54 21.08 -2.30 2.18
N LYS A 55 21.12 -3.09 3.26
CA LYS A 55 22.22 -3.07 4.23
C LYS A 55 23.53 -3.47 3.57
N ARG A 56 23.52 -4.58 2.80
CA ARG A 56 24.71 -5.05 2.07
C ARG A 56 25.26 -4.01 1.09
N TYR A 57 24.39 -3.22 0.45
CA TYR A 57 24.83 -2.17 -0.46
C TYR A 57 25.53 -1.03 0.29
N LYS A 58 24.96 -0.59 1.42
CA LYS A 58 25.62 0.41 2.29
C LYS A 58 26.97 -0.07 2.79
N ASP A 59 27.05 -1.31 3.28
CA ASP A 59 28.30 -1.87 3.83
C ASP A 59 29.42 -1.92 2.76
N ARG A 60 29.07 -2.34 1.53
CA ARG A 60 30.03 -2.38 0.40
C ARG A 60 30.50 -1.00 -0.02
N VAL A 61 29.61 -0.01 -0.04
CA VAL A 61 29.99 1.36 -0.36
C VAL A 61 30.87 1.95 0.74
N ALA A 62 30.59 1.66 2.02
CA ALA A 62 31.43 2.08 3.13
C ALA A 62 32.84 1.47 3.08
N GLU A 63 32.96 0.21 2.64
CA GLU A 63 34.25 -0.44 2.43
C GLU A 63 35.04 0.17 1.27
N ALA A 64 34.37 0.47 0.15
CA ALA A 64 35.01 1.06 -1.02
C ALA A 64 35.40 2.54 -0.83
N PHE A 65 34.68 3.28 0.00
CA PHE A 65 34.86 4.72 0.25
C PHE A 65 35.01 5.02 1.75
N PRO A 66 36.09 4.53 2.40
CA PRO A 66 36.25 4.65 3.83
C PRO A 66 36.34 6.12 4.27
N GLY A 67 35.60 6.47 5.33
CA GLY A 67 35.60 7.82 5.90
C GLY A 67 34.71 8.83 5.19
N ARG A 68 34.11 8.49 4.03
CA ARG A 68 33.11 9.33 3.38
C ARG A 68 31.73 9.16 4.01
N HIS A 69 30.98 10.24 4.07
CA HIS A 69 29.57 10.20 4.44
C HIS A 69 28.76 9.54 3.31
N ILE A 70 27.82 8.67 3.65
CA ILE A 70 26.98 7.97 2.67
C ILE A 70 25.55 8.44 2.85
N ALA A 71 24.99 9.05 1.80
CA ALA A 71 23.61 9.47 1.69
C ALA A 71 22.84 8.45 0.83
N PRO A 72 22.16 7.45 1.41
CA PRO A 72 21.40 6.45 0.67
C PRO A 72 20.00 6.92 0.29
N ILE A 73 19.65 6.81 -0.99
CA ILE A 73 18.34 7.11 -1.58
C ILE A 73 17.75 5.83 -2.16
N PHE A 74 16.49 5.59 -1.82
CA PHE A 74 15.66 4.58 -2.47
C PHE A 74 14.69 5.30 -3.41
N LEU A 75 15.00 5.26 -4.70
CA LEU A 75 14.19 5.86 -5.74
C LEU A 75 13.15 4.84 -6.21
N LYS A 76 11.86 5.19 -6.12
CA LYS A 76 10.79 4.31 -6.60
C LYS A 76 9.74 5.10 -7.38
N THR A 77 9.55 4.72 -8.64
CA THR A 77 8.59 5.37 -9.55
C THR A 77 7.21 4.72 -9.54
N SER A 78 7.07 3.51 -9.01
CA SER A 78 5.77 2.90 -8.69
C SER A 78 5.43 3.01 -7.20
N ASP A 79 4.16 2.80 -6.91
CA ASP A 79 3.61 2.83 -5.56
C ASP A 79 3.67 1.44 -4.91
N GLN A 80 3.90 1.40 -3.61
CA GLN A 80 3.73 0.21 -2.76
C GLN A 80 3.17 0.67 -1.41
N SER A 81 2.53 -0.25 -0.69
CA SER A 81 1.88 0.06 0.57
C SER A 81 2.83 0.44 1.71
N ARG A 82 3.96 -0.26 1.88
CA ARG A 82 4.85 -0.08 3.04
C ARG A 82 6.30 0.00 2.64
N TYR A 83 7.06 0.87 3.31
CA TYR A 83 8.50 1.05 3.07
C TYR A 83 9.35 0.76 4.32
N ASP A 84 8.81 0.03 5.30
CA ASP A 84 9.48 -0.17 6.61
C ASP A 84 10.92 -0.71 6.48
N LYS A 85 11.17 -1.59 5.50
CA LYS A 85 12.53 -2.12 5.24
C LYS A 85 13.49 -1.07 4.68
N VAL A 86 12.99 -0.09 3.91
CA VAL A 86 13.76 1.06 3.42
C VAL A 86 14.19 1.91 4.61
N ASP A 87 13.21 2.24 5.46
CA ASP A 87 13.40 3.11 6.62
C ASP A 87 14.34 2.45 7.64
N GLN A 88 14.15 1.15 7.93
CA GLN A 88 15.03 0.37 8.80
C GLN A 88 16.46 0.25 8.27
N ALA A 89 16.65 0.24 6.94
CA ALA A 89 17.97 0.26 6.32
C ALA A 89 18.61 1.67 6.33
N GLY A 90 17.86 2.69 6.76
CA GLY A 90 18.29 4.10 6.80
C GLY A 90 18.39 4.74 5.42
N PHE A 91 17.68 4.23 4.42
CA PHE A 91 17.53 4.89 3.12
C PHE A 91 16.45 5.95 3.19
N LYS A 92 16.60 7.05 2.45
CA LYS A 92 15.53 8.03 2.27
C LYS A 92 14.77 7.75 0.99
N ARG A 93 13.44 7.69 1.09
CA ARG A 93 12.57 7.39 -0.05
C ARG A 93 12.35 8.64 -0.91
N VAL A 94 12.56 8.50 -2.21
CA VAL A 94 12.14 9.49 -3.20
C VAL A 94 11.10 8.82 -4.11
N GLY A 95 9.85 9.25 -3.98
CA GLY A 95 8.72 8.77 -4.77
C GLY A 95 8.54 9.52 -6.09
N ARG A 96 7.59 9.05 -6.91
CA ARG A 96 7.26 9.64 -8.22
C ARG A 96 6.81 11.11 -8.11
N ASP A 97 6.03 11.44 -7.10
CA ASP A 97 5.54 12.81 -6.82
C ASP A 97 6.70 13.80 -6.62
N LYS A 98 7.66 13.45 -5.75
CA LYS A 98 8.84 14.24 -5.45
C LYS A 98 9.83 14.29 -6.61
N LEU A 99 9.96 13.19 -7.33
CA LEU A 99 10.77 13.15 -8.54
C LEU A 99 10.21 14.09 -9.60
N LEU A 100 8.89 14.07 -9.84
CA LEU A 100 8.21 14.96 -10.78
C LEU A 100 8.30 16.44 -10.39
N SER A 101 8.25 16.77 -9.09
CA SER A 101 8.37 18.16 -8.64
C SER A 101 9.72 18.78 -9.00
N PHE A 102 10.77 17.95 -9.14
CA PHE A 102 12.09 18.37 -9.58
C PHE A 102 12.27 18.28 -11.11
N LEU A 103 11.86 17.16 -11.72
CA LEU A 103 12.13 16.91 -13.13
C LEU A 103 11.32 17.82 -14.06
N ARG A 104 10.08 18.18 -13.72
CA ARG A 104 9.25 19.06 -14.57
C ARG A 104 9.93 20.43 -14.83
N PRO A 105 10.36 21.19 -13.81
CA PRO A 105 11.10 22.44 -14.03
C PRO A 105 12.42 22.27 -14.80
N ALA A 106 13.13 21.16 -14.59
CA ALA A 106 14.38 20.90 -15.30
C ALA A 106 14.13 20.60 -16.78
N CYS A 107 13.14 19.75 -17.06
CA CYS A 107 12.71 19.37 -18.40
C CYS A 107 12.24 20.58 -19.23
N ALA A 108 11.57 21.55 -18.61
CA ALA A 108 11.14 22.78 -19.29
C ALA A 108 12.29 23.71 -19.72
N LYS A 109 13.53 23.48 -19.24
CA LYS A 109 14.71 24.31 -19.52
C LYS A 109 15.68 23.70 -20.53
N THR A 110 15.37 22.53 -21.08
CA THR A 110 16.24 21.82 -22.02
C THR A 110 15.41 21.11 -23.07
N ASP A 111 15.97 20.91 -24.27
CA ASP A 111 15.34 20.14 -25.34
C ASP A 111 15.82 18.67 -25.37
N HIS A 112 16.36 18.16 -24.26
CA HIS A 112 16.92 16.81 -24.19
C HIS A 112 15.82 15.74 -24.36
N PRO A 113 15.76 15.01 -25.49
CA PRO A 113 14.58 14.20 -25.85
C PRO A 113 14.30 13.09 -24.84
N ILE A 114 15.34 12.41 -24.36
CA ILE A 114 15.21 11.32 -23.37
C ILE A 114 14.62 11.83 -22.04
N LEU A 115 14.91 13.09 -21.65
CA LEU A 115 14.38 13.64 -20.42
C LEU A 115 12.89 13.95 -20.57
N HIS A 116 12.49 14.52 -21.72
CA HIS A 116 11.09 14.75 -22.05
C HIS A 116 10.29 13.46 -22.08
N ASP A 117 10.78 12.43 -22.76
CA ASP A 117 10.11 11.13 -22.83
C ASP A 117 9.96 10.51 -21.44
N PHE A 118 11.02 10.55 -20.62
CA PHE A 118 10.98 10.01 -19.26
C PHE A 118 9.99 10.76 -18.36
N VAL A 119 9.98 12.09 -18.41
CA VAL A 119 9.02 12.91 -17.65
C VAL A 119 7.60 12.66 -18.12
N ALA A 120 7.36 12.52 -19.43
CA ALA A 120 6.05 12.21 -19.98
C ALA A 120 5.49 10.90 -19.39
N VAL A 121 6.28 9.83 -19.37
CA VAL A 121 5.89 8.54 -18.78
C VAL A 121 5.51 8.69 -17.29
N LEU A 122 6.33 9.39 -16.50
CA LEU A 122 6.03 9.60 -15.08
C LEU A 122 4.77 10.43 -14.86
N VAL A 123 4.53 11.44 -15.71
CA VAL A 123 3.32 12.26 -15.66
C VAL A 123 2.08 11.43 -16.00
N GLU A 124 2.16 10.55 -17.01
CA GLU A 124 1.09 9.63 -17.36
C GLU A 124 0.75 8.69 -16.21
N MET A 125 1.77 8.05 -15.61
CA MET A 125 1.60 7.19 -14.44
C MET A 125 0.94 7.93 -13.27
N GLU A 126 1.44 9.11 -12.92
CA GLU A 126 0.88 9.91 -11.82
C GLU A 126 -0.56 10.35 -12.11
N THR A 127 -0.85 10.74 -13.35
CA THR A 127 -2.21 11.09 -13.78
C THR A 127 -3.16 9.90 -13.64
N ALA A 128 -2.72 8.71 -14.05
CA ALA A 128 -3.50 7.49 -13.91
C ALA A 128 -3.77 7.14 -12.44
N VAL A 129 -2.77 7.29 -11.56
CA VAL A 129 -2.93 7.07 -10.11
C VAL A 129 -3.90 8.08 -9.51
N GLN A 130 -3.76 9.37 -9.81
CA GLN A 130 -4.62 10.43 -9.25
C GLN A 130 -6.03 10.47 -9.86
N SER A 131 -6.29 9.72 -10.93
CA SER A 131 -7.58 9.71 -11.63
C SER A 131 -8.76 9.27 -10.75
N PHE A 132 -8.52 8.58 -9.63
CA PHE A 132 -9.56 8.24 -8.65
C PHE A 132 -10.31 9.48 -8.12
N ARG A 133 -9.70 10.67 -8.20
CA ARG A 133 -10.28 11.94 -7.77
C ARG A 133 -11.11 12.63 -8.84
N SER A 134 -10.87 12.33 -10.11
CA SER A 134 -11.40 13.09 -11.26
C SER A 134 -12.22 12.24 -12.23
N VAL A 135 -12.20 10.92 -12.09
CA VAL A 135 -12.95 9.96 -12.90
C VAL A 135 -13.97 9.26 -12.00
N PRO A 136 -15.25 9.13 -12.42
CA PRO A 136 -16.23 8.35 -11.68
C PRO A 136 -15.79 6.90 -11.46
N PRO A 137 -16.05 6.28 -10.29
CA PRO A 137 -15.64 4.91 -9.99
C PRO A 137 -16.07 3.86 -11.04
N THR A 138 -17.23 4.05 -11.67
CA THR A 138 -17.74 3.16 -12.72
C THR A 138 -16.92 3.19 -14.02
N ALA A 139 -16.09 4.23 -14.21
CA ALA A 139 -15.23 4.42 -15.36
C ALA A 139 -13.74 4.19 -15.04
N TRP A 140 -13.41 3.71 -13.84
CA TRP A 140 -12.03 3.36 -13.48
C TRP A 140 -11.53 2.18 -14.32
N ALA A 141 -10.43 2.38 -15.04
CA ALA A 141 -9.80 1.36 -15.87
C ALA A 141 -8.52 0.82 -15.20
N GLY A 142 -8.44 -0.51 -15.07
CA GLY A 142 -7.27 -1.19 -14.49
C GLY A 142 -7.04 -0.85 -13.01
N SER A 143 -5.80 -1.01 -12.56
CA SER A 143 -5.44 -0.89 -11.13
C SER A 143 -5.00 0.50 -10.70
N TRP A 144 -4.70 1.42 -11.63
CA TRP A 144 -4.13 2.73 -11.29
C TRP A 144 -5.03 3.60 -10.38
N PRO A 145 -6.34 3.76 -10.64
CA PRO A 145 -7.20 4.53 -9.74
C PRO A 145 -7.29 3.87 -8.35
N TRP A 146 -7.27 2.54 -8.30
CA TRP A 146 -7.28 1.79 -7.04
C TRP A 146 -6.01 2.01 -6.22
N ILE A 147 -4.84 2.06 -6.85
CA ILE A 147 -3.57 2.43 -6.18
C ILE A 147 -3.72 3.81 -5.52
N GLY A 148 -4.25 4.79 -6.25
CA GLY A 148 -4.47 6.15 -5.71
C GLY A 148 -5.43 6.17 -4.53
N LEU A 149 -6.56 5.46 -4.65
CA LEU A 149 -7.52 5.32 -3.56
C LEU A 149 -6.89 4.63 -2.34
N TYR A 150 -6.22 3.49 -2.52
CA TYR A 150 -5.65 2.72 -1.41
C TYR A 150 -4.53 3.48 -0.69
N THR A 151 -3.67 4.19 -1.43
CA THR A 151 -2.67 5.09 -0.83
C THR A 151 -3.34 6.19 0.00
N ARG A 152 -4.47 6.74 -0.47
CA ARG A 152 -5.22 7.74 0.30
C ARG A 152 -5.90 7.15 1.54
N LEU A 153 -6.47 5.94 1.44
CA LEU A 153 -7.09 5.24 2.56
C LEU A 153 -6.06 4.81 3.61
N GLN A 154 -4.83 4.49 3.20
CA GLN A 154 -3.74 4.17 4.12
C GLN A 154 -3.37 5.33 5.05
N ALA A 155 -3.58 6.57 4.62
CA ALA A 155 -3.43 7.74 5.49
C ALA A 155 -4.58 7.91 6.51
N GLU A 156 -5.69 7.17 6.37
CA GLU A 156 -6.82 7.17 7.30
C GLU A 156 -6.86 5.93 8.20
N PHE A 157 -6.30 4.82 7.72
CA PHE A 157 -6.33 3.52 8.35
C PHE A 157 -4.91 3.01 8.51
N ASP A 158 -4.34 3.22 9.70
CA ASP A 158 -2.92 2.99 9.98
C ASP A 158 -2.48 1.53 9.79
N ASP A 159 -3.40 0.55 9.89
CA ASP A 159 -3.12 -0.87 9.66
C ASP A 159 -3.47 -1.35 8.25
N LEU A 160 -3.89 -0.43 7.36
CA LEU A 160 -4.20 -0.76 5.98
C LEU A 160 -2.94 -1.09 5.20
N ASP A 161 -3.03 -2.20 4.49
CA ASP A 161 -2.01 -2.69 3.59
C ASP A 161 -2.68 -3.10 2.27
N TRP A 162 -1.95 -3.05 1.18
CA TRP A 162 -2.47 -3.36 -0.14
C TRP A 162 -1.39 -3.93 -1.05
N ASP A 163 -1.75 -4.93 -1.83
CA ASP A 163 -0.88 -5.56 -2.82
C ASP A 163 -1.72 -6.30 -3.86
N TYR A 164 -1.07 -6.77 -4.91
CA TYR A 164 -1.68 -7.63 -5.90
C TYR A 164 -1.86 -9.05 -5.34
N VAL A 165 -3.10 -9.52 -5.35
CA VAL A 165 -3.51 -10.86 -4.93
C VAL A 165 -3.65 -11.74 -6.15
N SER A 166 -2.65 -12.57 -6.41
CA SER A 166 -2.66 -13.55 -7.50
C SER A 166 -3.75 -14.62 -7.32
N ASN A 167 -4.47 -14.94 -8.39
CA ASN A 167 -5.40 -16.07 -8.43
C ASN A 167 -5.43 -16.70 -9.84
N PRO A 168 -6.03 -17.90 -10.02
CA PRO A 168 -6.08 -18.56 -11.33
C PRO A 168 -6.80 -17.79 -12.45
N SER A 169 -7.54 -16.73 -12.12
CA SER A 169 -8.26 -15.88 -13.07
C SER A 169 -7.54 -14.56 -13.38
N GLY A 170 -6.28 -14.39 -12.97
CA GLY A 170 -5.51 -13.18 -13.24
C GLY A 170 -5.51 -12.15 -12.11
N GLY A 171 -5.89 -12.54 -10.89
CA GLY A 171 -5.71 -11.76 -9.67
C GLY A 171 -6.49 -10.45 -9.60
N PHE A 172 -6.21 -9.66 -8.56
CA PHE A 172 -6.74 -8.30 -8.38
C PHE A 172 -5.86 -7.50 -7.40
N LEU A 173 -5.96 -6.18 -7.40
CA LEU A 173 -5.33 -5.34 -6.37
C LEU A 173 -6.20 -5.30 -5.12
N GLY A 174 -5.76 -5.95 -4.05
CA GLY A 174 -6.48 -6.01 -2.77
C GLY A 174 -5.96 -4.97 -1.78
N ALA A 175 -6.85 -4.42 -0.96
CA ALA A 175 -6.49 -3.66 0.23
C ALA A 175 -7.16 -4.27 1.45
N TRP A 176 -6.43 -4.55 2.52
CA TRP A 176 -6.96 -5.16 3.75
C TRP A 176 -6.52 -4.42 5.00
N TRP A 177 -7.42 -4.35 5.99
CA TRP A 177 -7.20 -3.64 7.25
C TRP A 177 -8.20 -4.11 8.32
N ASN A 178 -8.17 -3.50 9.49
CA ASN A 178 -9.03 -3.79 10.62
C ASN A 178 -8.93 -5.25 11.09
N ARG A 179 -7.71 -5.77 11.22
CA ARG A 179 -7.52 -7.15 11.66
C ARG A 179 -7.91 -7.30 13.13
N ARG A 180 -8.74 -8.29 13.43
CA ARG A 180 -9.18 -8.65 14.78
C ARG A 180 -9.06 -10.15 15.01
N SER A 181 -8.92 -10.53 16.27
CA SER A 181 -9.00 -11.92 16.71
C SER A 181 -10.43 -12.20 17.18
N TRP A 182 -11.15 -13.04 16.45
CA TRP A 182 -12.49 -13.50 16.79
C TRP A 182 -12.40 -14.93 17.35
N THR A 183 -12.93 -15.15 18.55
CA THR A 183 -13.02 -16.50 19.14
C THR A 183 -14.32 -17.14 18.73
N ASN A 184 -14.28 -18.29 18.07
CA ASN A 184 -15.47 -19.05 17.76
C ASN A 184 -16.10 -19.57 19.07
N PRO A 185 -17.33 -19.15 19.43
CA PRO A 185 -17.94 -19.49 20.71
C PRO A 185 -18.24 -20.98 20.86
N GLU A 186 -18.40 -21.72 19.76
CA GLU A 186 -18.69 -23.16 19.79
C GLU A 186 -17.43 -24.00 20.06
N THR A 187 -16.25 -23.51 19.64
CA THR A 187 -15.00 -24.30 19.69
C THR A 187 -13.92 -23.70 20.59
N GLY A 188 -14.08 -22.45 21.03
CA GLY A 188 -13.07 -21.69 21.78
C GLY A 188 -11.84 -21.31 20.96
N ARG A 189 -11.81 -21.58 19.65
CA ARG A 189 -10.66 -21.31 18.79
C ARG A 189 -10.69 -19.89 18.24
N ALA A 190 -9.54 -19.22 18.26
CA ALA A 190 -9.38 -17.88 17.71
C ALA A 190 -9.07 -17.92 16.20
N HIS A 191 -9.66 -16.99 15.45
CA HIS A 191 -9.47 -16.80 14.02
C HIS A 191 -9.26 -15.31 13.70
N ASN A 192 -8.50 -15.03 12.65
CA ASN A 192 -8.32 -13.66 12.18
C ASN A 192 -9.51 -13.25 11.30
N VAL A 193 -10.17 -12.15 11.64
CA VAL A 193 -11.22 -11.52 10.85
C VAL A 193 -10.80 -10.11 10.48
N TYR A 194 -11.18 -9.64 9.29
CA TYR A 194 -10.69 -8.36 8.75
C TYR A 194 -11.56 -7.88 7.59
N LEU A 195 -11.32 -6.66 7.11
CA LEU A 195 -11.94 -6.10 5.91
C LEU A 195 -10.98 -6.16 4.74
N GLN A 196 -11.51 -6.38 3.52
CA GLN A 196 -10.70 -6.39 2.29
C GLN A 196 -11.48 -5.81 1.10
N ILE A 197 -10.94 -4.81 0.41
CA ILE A 197 -11.47 -4.35 -0.89
C ILE A 197 -10.87 -5.22 -1.99
N GLU A 198 -11.71 -5.70 -2.92
CA GLU A 198 -11.32 -6.57 -4.05
C GLU A 198 -11.63 -5.89 -5.41
N GLN A 199 -11.18 -4.65 -5.60
CA GLN A 199 -11.46 -3.79 -6.78
C GLN A 199 -12.94 -3.75 -7.17
N GLY A 200 -13.78 -3.42 -6.20
CA GLY A 200 -15.23 -3.32 -6.37
C GLY A 200 -15.91 -3.50 -5.02
N PRO A 201 -16.21 -4.75 -4.60
CA PRO A 201 -16.80 -4.97 -3.29
C PRO A 201 -15.80 -4.74 -2.15
N ALA A 202 -16.31 -4.26 -1.02
CA ALA A 202 -15.63 -4.34 0.27
C ALA A 202 -16.11 -5.59 1.00
N CYS A 203 -15.21 -6.52 1.27
CA CYS A 203 -15.49 -7.86 1.76
C CYS A 203 -15.16 -7.99 3.25
N PHE A 204 -16.04 -8.65 3.99
CA PHE A 204 -15.77 -9.12 5.34
C PHE A 204 -15.13 -10.50 5.27
N LYS A 205 -13.94 -10.65 5.87
CA LYS A 205 -13.10 -11.82 5.71
C LYS A 205 -12.93 -12.59 7.02
N ILE A 206 -12.66 -13.88 6.88
CA ILE A 206 -12.09 -14.74 7.92
C ILE A 206 -10.91 -15.51 7.32
N ALA A 207 -9.83 -15.61 8.09
CA ALA A 207 -8.73 -16.52 7.82
C ALA A 207 -8.80 -17.73 8.76
N VAL A 208 -8.94 -18.91 8.17
CA VAL A 208 -8.94 -20.19 8.87
C VAL A 208 -7.72 -20.95 8.40
N GLU A 209 -6.74 -21.12 9.28
CA GLU A 209 -5.52 -21.88 9.02
C GLU A 209 -5.84 -23.33 8.60
N ASP A 210 -4.84 -24.00 8.03
CA ASP A 210 -5.04 -25.33 7.46
C ASP A 210 -5.47 -26.35 8.53
N GLY A 211 -6.55 -27.05 8.22
CA GLY A 211 -7.21 -28.01 9.10
C GLY A 211 -8.39 -28.66 8.39
N ALA A 212 -8.94 -29.73 9.00
CA ALA A 212 -10.01 -30.52 8.39
C ALA A 212 -11.34 -29.75 8.24
N ASP A 213 -11.60 -28.76 9.10
CA ASP A 213 -12.83 -27.96 9.06
C ASP A 213 -12.54 -26.47 8.85
N LYS A 214 -12.86 -25.98 7.65
CA LYS A 214 -12.86 -24.56 7.27
C LYS A 214 -14.29 -23.99 7.17
N VAL A 215 -15.30 -24.85 7.09
CA VAL A 215 -16.69 -24.46 6.84
C VAL A 215 -17.35 -24.01 8.13
N GLY A 216 -17.17 -24.74 9.22
CA GLY A 216 -17.73 -24.41 10.53
C GLY A 216 -17.37 -23.00 10.99
N PRO A 217 -16.07 -22.65 11.12
CA PRO A 217 -15.66 -21.30 11.53
C PRO A 217 -16.16 -20.19 10.58
N ARG A 218 -16.19 -20.45 9.27
CA ARG A 218 -16.71 -19.50 8.27
C ARG A 218 -18.18 -19.20 8.51
N ASP A 219 -18.99 -20.24 8.68
CA ASP A 219 -20.44 -20.10 8.82
C ASP A 219 -20.82 -19.53 10.19
N ALA A 220 -20.09 -19.88 11.25
CA ALA A 220 -20.24 -19.29 12.58
C ALA A 220 -19.90 -17.78 12.57
N TRP A 221 -18.79 -17.38 11.93
CA TRP A 221 -18.45 -15.96 11.80
C TRP A 221 -19.47 -15.21 10.94
N ARG A 222 -19.90 -15.80 9.82
CA ARG A 222 -20.95 -15.24 8.96
C ARG A 222 -22.22 -14.95 9.76
N SER A 223 -22.69 -15.91 10.53
CA SER A 223 -23.91 -15.76 11.35
C SER A 223 -23.73 -14.68 12.41
N THR A 224 -22.57 -14.65 13.09
CA THR A 224 -22.23 -13.61 14.07
C THR A 224 -22.31 -12.22 13.45
N LEU A 225 -21.71 -12.04 12.27
CA LEU A 225 -21.66 -10.77 11.57
C LEU A 225 -23.03 -10.33 11.04
N ILE A 226 -23.84 -11.25 10.52
CA ILE A 226 -25.21 -10.97 10.05
C ILE A 226 -26.08 -10.50 11.22
N ASN A 227 -26.03 -11.20 12.35
CA ASN A 227 -26.77 -10.80 13.55
C ASN A 227 -26.36 -9.40 14.04
N MET A 228 -25.05 -9.09 14.01
CA MET A 228 -24.54 -7.76 14.35
C MET A 228 -25.04 -6.70 13.36
N ALA A 229 -25.04 -6.99 12.06
CA ALA A 229 -25.54 -6.07 11.05
C ALA A 229 -27.05 -5.82 11.19
N GLU A 230 -27.85 -6.86 11.42
CA GLU A 230 -29.30 -6.74 11.65
C GLU A 230 -29.62 -5.88 12.88
N ARG A 231 -28.92 -6.09 14.00
CA ARG A 231 -29.08 -5.27 15.23
C ARG A 231 -28.75 -3.79 15.04
N ASN A 232 -27.86 -3.47 14.10
CA ASN A 232 -27.42 -2.11 13.81
C ASN A 232 -28.09 -1.53 12.55
N GLU A 233 -29.12 -2.21 12.03
CA GLU A 233 -29.86 -1.81 10.82
C GLU A 233 -28.92 -1.56 9.62
N LYS A 234 -27.86 -2.37 9.50
CA LYS A 234 -26.90 -2.31 8.40
C LYS A 234 -27.17 -3.42 7.40
N THR A 235 -27.19 -3.05 6.13
CA THR A 235 -27.33 -4.02 5.04
C THR A 235 -25.96 -4.52 4.59
N ILE A 236 -25.71 -5.82 4.74
CA ILE A 236 -24.58 -6.53 4.14
C ILE A 236 -25.09 -7.66 3.26
N ARG A 237 -24.38 -7.97 2.18
CA ARG A 237 -24.78 -8.99 1.20
C ARG A 237 -23.95 -10.27 1.38
N PRO A 238 -24.51 -11.45 1.06
CA PRO A 238 -23.73 -12.67 1.04
C PRO A 238 -22.63 -12.63 -0.06
N PRO A 239 -21.57 -13.44 0.07
CA PRO A 239 -20.60 -13.61 -0.99
C PRO A 239 -21.27 -14.26 -2.21
N ARG A 240 -20.76 -13.97 -3.42
CA ARG A 240 -21.27 -14.59 -4.66
C ARG A 240 -21.11 -16.12 -4.67
N ARG A 241 -20.06 -16.61 -4.01
CA ARG A 241 -19.77 -18.03 -3.83
C ARG A 241 -19.19 -18.26 -2.45
N LEU A 242 -19.70 -19.25 -1.74
CA LEU A 242 -19.11 -19.73 -0.51
C LEU A 242 -17.91 -20.62 -0.84
N ALA A 243 -16.71 -20.15 -0.49
CA ALA A 243 -15.46 -20.89 -0.66
C ALA A 243 -15.06 -21.61 0.64
N SER A 244 -14.14 -22.57 0.54
CA SER A 244 -13.55 -23.31 1.67
C SER A 244 -12.02 -23.14 1.71
N GLY A 245 -11.51 -22.02 1.18
CA GLY A 245 -10.08 -21.69 1.21
C GLY A 245 -9.62 -21.19 2.57
N THR A 246 -8.32 -20.89 2.71
CA THR A 246 -7.75 -20.33 3.94
C THR A 246 -8.28 -18.92 4.22
N TRP A 247 -8.42 -18.08 3.18
CA TRP A 247 -8.99 -16.73 3.29
C TRP A 247 -10.35 -16.69 2.59
N MET A 248 -11.41 -16.46 3.35
CA MET A 248 -12.79 -16.56 2.86
C MET A 248 -13.54 -15.26 3.06
N THR A 249 -14.39 -14.92 2.08
CA THR A 249 -15.36 -13.83 2.22
C THR A 249 -16.65 -14.39 2.81
N VAL A 250 -17.14 -13.80 3.90
CA VAL A 250 -18.38 -14.22 4.58
C VAL A 250 -19.56 -13.30 4.30
N ALA A 251 -19.28 -12.03 3.97
CA ALA A 251 -20.24 -11.02 3.57
C ALA A 251 -19.51 -9.92 2.77
N ARG A 252 -20.27 -9.02 2.14
CA ARG A 252 -19.73 -7.90 1.37
C ARG A 252 -20.67 -6.70 1.30
N LEU A 253 -20.08 -5.54 1.05
CA LEU A 253 -20.73 -4.33 0.54
C LEU A 253 -20.42 -4.25 -0.96
N GLU A 254 -21.42 -4.04 -1.81
CA GLU A 254 -21.17 -3.76 -3.24
C GLU A 254 -20.73 -2.30 -3.40
N PRO A 255 -20.11 -1.92 -4.54
CA PRO A 255 -19.63 -0.56 -4.78
C PRO A 255 -20.63 0.55 -4.36
N ASP A 256 -21.90 0.45 -4.76
CA ASP A 256 -22.92 1.46 -4.43
C ASP A 256 -23.19 1.60 -2.92
N ASP A 257 -22.91 0.55 -2.15
CA ASP A 257 -23.12 0.55 -0.70
C ASP A 257 -22.01 1.31 0.05
N TRP A 258 -20.79 1.39 -0.49
CA TRP A 258 -19.63 1.95 0.22
C TRP A 258 -18.86 3.05 -0.53
N MET A 259 -18.81 3.02 -1.86
CA MET A 259 -18.19 4.06 -2.69
C MET A 259 -19.20 5.18 -2.92
N LYS A 260 -19.23 6.16 -2.01
CA LYS A 260 -20.19 7.26 -2.07
C LYS A 260 -19.76 8.27 -3.11
N LEU A 261 -20.76 8.83 -3.80
CA LEU A 261 -20.56 9.81 -4.86
C LEU A 261 -21.04 11.18 -4.39
N GLY A 262 -20.28 12.21 -4.75
CA GLY A 262 -20.70 13.59 -4.59
C GLY A 262 -21.71 14.01 -5.66
N THR A 263 -22.20 15.24 -5.58
CA THR A 263 -23.16 15.80 -6.56
C THR A 263 -22.60 15.89 -7.98
N ASN A 264 -21.28 15.88 -8.13
CA ASN A 264 -20.56 15.85 -9.41
C ASN A 264 -20.36 14.44 -9.98
N GLY A 265 -20.86 13.39 -9.31
CA GLY A 265 -20.69 12.00 -9.71
C GLY A 265 -19.28 11.43 -9.49
N LEU A 266 -18.38 12.19 -8.86
CA LEU A 266 -17.06 11.73 -8.46
C LEU A 266 -17.11 11.11 -7.06
N LEU A 267 -16.07 10.37 -6.68
CA LEU A 267 -15.98 9.76 -5.36
C LEU A 267 -15.99 10.84 -4.27
N ASP A 268 -16.99 10.79 -3.40
CA ASP A 268 -17.00 11.50 -2.12
C ASP A 268 -16.15 10.70 -1.14
N LEU A 269 -14.91 11.16 -0.95
CA LEU A 269 -13.93 10.45 -0.15
C LEU A 269 -14.32 10.42 1.33
N GLU A 270 -14.86 11.49 1.89
CA GLU A 270 -15.22 11.56 3.32
C GLU A 270 -16.41 10.65 3.63
N ALA A 271 -17.44 10.68 2.78
CA ALA A 271 -18.59 9.79 2.92
C ALA A 271 -18.19 8.32 2.70
N THR A 272 -17.27 8.05 1.77
CA THR A 272 -16.72 6.70 1.54
C THR A 272 -15.94 6.20 2.76
N ILE A 273 -15.03 7.00 3.33
CA ILE A 273 -14.30 6.65 4.55
C ILE A 273 -15.27 6.40 5.71
N SER A 274 -16.32 7.21 5.84
CA SER A 274 -17.35 7.03 6.86
C SER A 274 -18.09 5.69 6.73
N CYS A 275 -18.38 5.26 5.51
CA CYS A 275 -18.96 3.93 5.25
C CYS A 275 -18.00 2.80 5.63
N LEU A 276 -16.71 2.94 5.31
CA LEU A 276 -15.69 1.95 5.69
C LEU A 276 -15.51 1.88 7.21
N ARG A 277 -15.57 3.01 7.93
CA ARG A 277 -15.57 3.05 9.41
C ARG A 277 -16.78 2.33 9.99
N ALA A 278 -17.98 2.54 9.43
CA ALA A 278 -19.17 1.80 9.86
C ALA A 278 -19.02 0.28 9.63
N ALA A 279 -18.34 -0.14 8.57
CA ALA A 279 -18.02 -1.56 8.35
C ALA A 279 -17.02 -2.10 9.40
N MET A 280 -16.05 -1.27 9.84
CA MET A 280 -15.13 -1.63 10.93
C MET A 280 -15.89 -1.81 12.24
N GLU A 281 -16.84 -0.92 12.55
CA GLU A 281 -17.68 -1.01 13.75
C GLU A 281 -18.49 -2.30 13.81
N LEU A 282 -18.98 -2.81 12.68
CA LEU A 282 -19.65 -4.11 12.62
C LEU A 282 -18.71 -5.26 13.01
N VAL A 283 -17.47 -5.26 12.51
CA VAL A 283 -16.48 -6.28 12.86
C VAL A 283 -16.11 -6.18 14.34
N ASP A 284 -15.82 -4.97 14.80
CA ASP A 284 -15.37 -4.71 16.16
C ASP A 284 -16.47 -4.97 17.20
N GLY A 285 -17.72 -4.65 16.88
CA GLY A 285 -18.89 -5.01 17.66
C GLY A 285 -19.08 -6.52 17.74
N ALA A 286 -19.04 -7.22 16.59
CA ALA A 286 -19.23 -8.67 16.54
C ALA A 286 -18.15 -9.43 17.34
N VAL A 287 -16.90 -8.98 17.28
CA VAL A 287 -15.80 -9.55 18.08
C VAL A 287 -16.02 -9.32 19.58
N ARG A 288 -16.44 -8.10 19.95
CA ARG A 288 -16.67 -7.71 21.34
C ARG A 288 -17.83 -8.46 21.98
N ASP A 289 -18.97 -8.56 21.30
CA ASP A 289 -20.15 -9.28 21.77
C ASP A 289 -19.84 -10.74 22.11
N VAL A 290 -19.04 -11.41 21.27
CA VAL A 290 -18.64 -12.79 21.52
C VAL A 290 -17.67 -12.88 22.68
N ARG A 291 -16.68 -11.99 22.75
CA ARG A 291 -15.73 -11.96 23.88
C ARG A 291 -16.44 -11.75 25.21
N ASP A 292 -17.41 -10.83 25.25
CA ASP A 292 -18.10 -10.44 26.48
C ASP A 292 -19.17 -11.47 26.90
N SER A 293 -19.57 -12.38 26.00
CA SER A 293 -20.48 -13.49 26.30
C SER A 293 -19.79 -14.80 26.69
N LEU A 294 -18.47 -14.90 26.51
CA LEU A 294 -17.69 -16.04 26.99
C LEU A 294 -17.44 -15.95 28.50
N PRO A 295 -17.44 -17.07 29.24
CA PRO A 295 -17.13 -17.06 30.67
C PRO A 295 -15.72 -16.48 30.90
N GLN A 296 -15.60 -15.48 31.76
CA GLN A 296 -14.28 -15.05 32.23
C GLN A 296 -13.72 -16.15 33.14
N SER A 297 -12.59 -16.73 32.71
CA SER A 297 -11.81 -17.71 33.46
C SER A 297 -11.08 -17.07 34.63
#